data_AF-A0A6B4BIE0-F1
#
_entry.id   AF-A0A6B4BIE0-F1
#
_cell.length_a   1.000
_cell.length_b   1.000
_cell.length_c   1.000
_cell.angle_alpha   90.00
_cell.angle_beta   90.00
_cell.angle_gamma   90.00
#
_symmetry.space_group_name_H-M   'P 1'
#
loop_
_entity.id
_entity.type
_entity.pdbx_description
1 polymer ?
#
loop_
_entity_poly.entity_id
_entity_poly.type
_entity_poly.pdbx_seq_one_letter_code
_entity_poly.pdbx_strand_id
1 'polypeptide(L)'
;MFSNELEEGLMRSLMSFFDENHNKSVIIEWKDGTKIKVLLDTFYETDNGLEIEECGYEEYYACAITIQKVINLPNELIQSISYPARSEIKVGVGTEISYHNAPERIYTLNGEMVWEK
;
A
#
# COMPACT_ATOMS: atom_id res chain seq x y z
N MET A 1 -18.08 3.35 0.53
CA MET A 1 -18.34 1.90 0.27
C MET A 1 -17.15 1.42 -0.54
N PHE A 2 -16.57 0.26 -0.25
CA PHE A 2 -15.44 -0.25 -1.03
C PHE A 2 -15.91 -0.67 -2.43
N SER A 3 -15.06 -0.44 -3.42
CA SER A 3 -15.31 -0.67 -4.84
C SER A 3 -15.14 -2.15 -5.22
N ASN A 4 -14.33 -2.91 -4.48
CA ASN A 4 -14.16 -4.36 -4.67
C ASN A 4 -13.67 -5.10 -3.41
N GLU A 5 -13.70 -6.44 -3.44
CA GLU A 5 -13.30 -7.30 -2.30
C GLU A 5 -11.81 -7.16 -1.93
N LEU A 6 -10.93 -6.93 -2.92
CA LEU A 6 -9.50 -6.76 -2.68
C LEU A 6 -9.23 -5.47 -1.89
N GLU A 7 -9.89 -4.39 -2.28
CA GLU A 7 -9.84 -3.11 -1.58
C GLU A 7 -10.43 -3.23 -0.18
N GLU A 8 -11.61 -3.83 -0.04
CA GLU A 8 -12.26 -4.03 1.26
C GLU A 8 -11.36 -4.81 2.21
N GLY A 9 -10.79 -5.93 1.76
CA GLY A 9 -9.88 -6.75 2.56
C GLY A 9 -8.65 -5.97 3.00
N LEU A 10 -7.98 -5.29 2.06
CA LEU A 10 -6.76 -4.52 2.33
C LEU A 10 -7.03 -3.37 3.31
N MET A 11 -8.05 -2.56 3.02
CA MET A 11 -8.34 -1.35 3.79
C MET A 11 -8.88 -1.67 5.17
N ARG A 12 -9.77 -2.66 5.32
CA ARG A 12 -10.24 -3.07 6.64
C ARG A 12 -9.10 -3.59 7.50
N SER A 13 -8.22 -4.42 6.97
CA SER A 13 -7.06 -4.91 7.71
C SER A 13 -6.14 -3.78 8.16
N LEU A 14 -5.82 -2.84 7.27
CA LEU A 14 -4.97 -1.71 7.60
C LEU A 14 -5.63 -0.74 8.59
N MET A 15 -6.92 -0.44 8.45
CA MET A 15 -7.67 0.42 9.36
C MET A 15 -7.78 -0.21 10.75
N SER A 16 -8.12 -1.50 10.85
CA SER A 16 -8.15 -2.21 12.14
C SER A 16 -6.78 -2.21 12.81
N PHE A 17 -5.71 -2.54 12.07
CA PHE A 17 -4.35 -2.45 12.59
C PHE A 17 -4.02 -1.02 13.05
N PHE A 18 -4.38 -0.03 12.25
CA PHE A 18 -4.15 1.36 12.58
C PHE A 18 -4.88 1.71 13.88
N ASP A 19 -6.17 1.45 14.03
CA ASP A 19 -6.91 1.84 15.24
C ASP A 19 -6.42 1.16 16.52
N GLU A 20 -6.01 -0.12 16.42
CA GLU A 20 -5.63 -0.93 17.58
C GLU A 20 -4.19 -0.70 18.07
N ASN A 21 -3.29 -0.22 17.21
CA ASN A 21 -1.86 -0.18 17.51
C ASN A 21 -1.35 1.25 17.71
N HIS A 22 -0.60 1.53 18.77
CA HIS A 22 0.07 2.83 18.93
C HIS A 22 1.17 3.05 17.87
N ASN A 23 1.89 1.99 17.52
CA ASN A 23 2.90 2.03 16.47
C ASN A 23 2.26 1.68 15.13
N LYS A 24 2.14 2.66 14.24
CA LYS A 24 1.54 2.49 12.91
C LYS A 24 2.53 2.00 11.86
N SER A 25 3.69 1.46 12.28
CA SER A 25 4.70 0.97 11.35
C SER A 25 4.44 -0.49 10.97
N VAL A 26 4.43 -0.78 9.68
CA VAL A 26 4.29 -2.14 9.13
C VAL A 26 5.38 -2.44 8.13
N ILE A 27 5.57 -3.72 7.82
CA ILE A 27 6.39 -4.18 6.70
C ILE A 27 5.46 -4.66 5.60
N ILE A 28 5.76 -4.24 4.37
CA ILE A 28 4.96 -4.51 3.19
C ILE A 28 5.83 -5.19 2.15
N GLU A 29 5.30 -6.23 1.53
CA GLU A 29 6.00 -7.09 0.58
C GLU A 29 5.15 -7.31 -0.68
N TRP A 30 5.74 -7.05 -1.84
CA TRP A 30 5.13 -7.27 -3.15
C TRP A 30 5.67 -8.52 -3.82
N LYS A 31 4.95 -8.98 -4.84
CA LYS A 31 5.23 -10.20 -5.60
C LYS A 31 6.59 -10.22 -6.27
N ASP A 32 7.11 -9.05 -6.65
CA ASP A 32 8.43 -8.90 -7.23
C ASP A 32 9.56 -9.09 -6.21
N GLY A 33 9.23 -9.19 -4.92
CA GLY A 33 10.17 -9.29 -3.80
C GLY A 33 10.56 -7.94 -3.20
N THR A 34 10.00 -6.82 -3.69
CA THR A 34 10.14 -5.51 -3.06
C THR A 34 9.58 -5.57 -1.65
N LYS A 35 10.38 -5.12 -0.67
CA LYS A 35 10.05 -5.18 0.75
C LYS A 35 10.49 -3.90 1.44
N ILE A 36 9.54 -3.20 2.06
CA ILE A 36 9.79 -1.92 2.72
C ILE A 36 9.10 -1.87 4.09
N LYS A 37 9.70 -1.14 5.02
CA LYS A 37 9.06 -0.71 6.26
C LYS A 37 8.48 0.68 6.04
N VAL A 38 7.23 0.86 6.39
CA VAL A 38 6.52 2.15 6.23
C VAL A 38 5.83 2.54 7.53
N LEU A 39 5.54 3.83 7.66
CA LEU A 39 4.62 4.37 8.65
C LEU A 39 3.29 4.65 7.95
N LEU A 40 2.20 4.05 8.44
CA LEU A 40 0.85 4.43 8.02
C LEU A 40 0.51 5.79 8.63
N ASP A 41 -0.15 6.65 7.86
CA ASP A 41 -0.46 8.03 8.27
C ASP A 41 -1.96 8.34 8.18
N THR A 42 -2.50 8.42 6.96
CA THR A 42 -3.86 8.93 6.71
C THR A 42 -4.60 8.01 5.74
N PHE A 43 -5.87 7.69 6.05
CA PHE A 43 -6.77 6.98 5.13
C PHE A 43 -7.73 7.99 4.49
N TYR A 44 -7.94 7.90 3.18
CA TYR A 44 -8.78 8.83 2.43
C TYR A 44 -9.39 8.16 1.19
N GLU A 45 -10.47 8.75 0.69
CA GLU A 45 -11.03 8.45 -0.63
C GLU A 45 -10.31 9.30 -1.68
N THR A 46 -10.04 8.70 -2.83
CA THR A 46 -9.41 9.32 -4.00
C THR A 46 -9.97 8.67 -5.26
N ASP A 47 -9.60 9.18 -6.43
CA ASP A 47 -9.99 8.64 -7.73
C ASP A 47 -8.75 8.27 -8.57
N ASN A 48 -8.99 7.68 -9.74
CA ASN A 48 -7.93 7.29 -10.68
C ASN A 48 -7.50 8.42 -11.64
N GLY A 49 -7.88 9.68 -11.33
CA GLY A 49 -7.52 10.89 -12.07
C GLY A 49 -8.34 11.14 -13.34
N LEU A 50 -9.38 10.35 -13.59
CA LEU A 50 -10.33 10.56 -14.69
C LEU A 50 -11.46 11.50 -14.26
N GLU A 51 -12.10 12.16 -15.23
CA GLU A 51 -13.34 12.89 -14.94
C GLU A 51 -14.50 11.90 -14.68
N ILE A 52 -15.47 12.29 -13.84
CA ILE A 52 -16.56 11.42 -13.37
C ILE A 52 -17.42 10.81 -14.51
N GLU A 53 -17.44 11.47 -15.67
CA GLU A 53 -18.21 11.06 -16.85
C GLU A 53 -17.39 10.16 -17.80
N GLU A 54 -16.08 10.03 -17.58
CA GLU A 54 -15.21 9.22 -18.40
C GLU A 54 -15.38 7.73 -18.11
N CYS A 55 -15.37 6.94 -19.18
CA CYS A 55 -15.44 5.48 -19.06
C CYS A 55 -14.22 4.96 -18.31
N GLY A 56 -14.47 4.30 -17.18
CA GLY A 56 -13.41 3.78 -16.31
C GLY A 56 -13.07 4.69 -15.13
N TYR A 57 -13.77 5.81 -14.93
CA TYR A 57 -13.71 6.55 -13.66
C TYR A 57 -13.98 5.60 -12.49
N GLU A 58 -13.18 5.73 -11.46
CA GLU A 58 -13.32 4.94 -10.24
C GLU A 58 -12.85 5.74 -9.03
N GLU A 59 -13.66 5.70 -7.97
CA GLU A 59 -13.30 6.11 -6.63
C GLU A 59 -12.82 4.89 -5.82
N TYR A 60 -11.80 5.09 -5.00
CA TYR A 60 -11.24 4.07 -4.12
C TYR A 60 -10.59 4.71 -2.89
N TYR A 61 -10.34 3.89 -1.88
CA TYR A 61 -9.62 4.24 -0.67
C TYR A 61 -8.13 3.99 -0.84
N ALA A 62 -7.36 4.92 -0.31
CA ALA A 62 -5.91 4.82 -0.19
C ALA A 62 -5.45 5.10 1.24
N CYS A 63 -4.26 4.63 1.56
CA CYS A 63 -3.55 4.93 2.79
C CYS A 63 -2.24 5.64 2.44
N ALA A 64 -2.09 6.88 2.90
CA ALA A 64 -0.83 7.61 2.85
C ALA A 64 0.19 6.90 3.76
N ILE A 65 1.38 6.68 3.22
CA ILE A 65 2.48 6.01 3.89
C ILE A 65 3.79 6.77 3.72
N THR A 66 4.65 6.72 4.74
CA THR A 66 6.03 7.22 4.65
C THR A 66 7.02 6.07 4.74
N ILE A 67 7.94 5.97 3.79
CA ILE A 67 8.95 4.91 3.77
C ILE A 67 9.97 5.17 4.88
N GLN A 68 10.04 4.26 5.86
CA GLN A 68 11.02 4.35 6.95
C GLN A 68 12.30 3.56 6.65
N LYS A 69 12.21 2.46 5.89
CA LYS A 69 13.35 1.63 5.53
C LYS A 69 13.08 0.82 4.27
N VAL A 70 14.07 0.74 3.39
CA VAL A 70 14.08 -0.23 2.28
C VAL A 70 14.77 -1.50 2.75
N ILE A 71 14.04 -2.62 2.80
CA ILE A 71 14.54 -3.91 3.30
C ILE A 71 15.07 -4.75 2.14
N ASN A 72 14.30 -4.83 1.05
CA ASN A 72 14.71 -5.49 -0.18
C ASN A 72 14.19 -4.70 -1.38
N LEU A 73 15.04 -4.53 -2.38
CA LEU A 73 14.70 -3.92 -3.65
C LEU A 73 15.47 -4.65 -4.77
N PRO A 74 14.88 -5.69 -5.37
CA PRO A 74 15.56 -6.56 -6.34
C PRO A 74 16.19 -5.77 -7.50
N ASN A 75 17.39 -6.13 -7.95
CA ASN A 75 18.11 -5.37 -9.00
C ASN A 75 17.57 -5.59 -10.42
N GLU A 76 16.97 -6.75 -10.70
CA GLU A 76 16.34 -7.06 -11.97
C GLU A 76 14.85 -6.76 -11.88
N LEU A 77 14.44 -5.65 -12.47
CA LEU A 77 13.02 -5.39 -12.70
C LEU A 77 12.50 -6.44 -13.68
N ILE A 78 11.66 -7.35 -13.21
CA ILE A 78 10.59 -7.84 -14.07
C ILE A 78 9.81 -6.57 -14.44
N GLN A 79 9.55 -6.37 -15.74
CA GLN A 79 8.96 -5.16 -16.32
C GLN A 79 7.53 -4.83 -15.86
N SER A 80 7.11 -5.26 -14.67
CA SER A 80 5.87 -4.82 -14.06
C SER A 80 6.07 -3.43 -13.49
N ILE A 81 5.38 -2.47 -14.11
CA ILE A 81 5.07 -1.14 -13.61
C ILE A 81 4.70 -1.27 -12.13
N SER A 82 5.68 -1.06 -11.26
CA SER A 82 5.51 -1.18 -9.81
C SER A 82 5.12 0.21 -9.35
N TYR A 83 3.93 0.35 -8.77
CA TYR A 83 3.60 1.51 -7.97
C TYR A 83 3.88 1.17 -6.50
N PRO A 84 4.57 2.02 -5.73
CA PRO A 84 5.22 3.26 -6.16
C PRO A 84 6.34 3.01 -7.17
N ALA A 85 6.57 3.98 -8.06
CA ALA A 85 7.63 3.87 -9.05
C ALA A 85 8.97 3.62 -8.33
N ARG A 86 9.80 2.72 -8.84
CA ARG A 86 11.07 2.35 -8.18
C ARG A 86 11.92 3.57 -7.78
N SER A 87 11.93 4.63 -8.58
CA SER A 87 12.63 5.89 -8.32
C SER A 87 12.16 6.63 -7.05
N GLU A 88 10.96 6.31 -6.57
CA GLU A 88 10.28 6.90 -5.43
C GLU A 88 10.44 6.04 -4.16
N ILE A 89 10.95 4.80 -4.29
CA ILE A 89 11.25 3.92 -3.16
C ILE A 89 12.52 4.38 -2.45
N LYS A 90 12.40 5.42 -1.63
CA LYS A 90 13.48 6.02 -0.83
C LYS A 90 12.99 6.35 0.56
N VAL A 91 13.86 6.20 1.55
CA VAL A 91 13.55 6.55 2.94
C VAL A 91 13.17 8.03 3.04
N GLY A 92 12.09 8.32 3.77
CA GLY A 92 11.52 9.65 3.96
C GLY A 92 10.56 10.10 2.87
N VAL A 93 10.40 9.34 1.78
CA VAL A 93 9.43 9.65 0.73
C VAL A 93 8.03 9.19 1.15
N GLY A 94 7.06 10.08 0.96
CA GLY A 94 5.64 9.80 1.08
C GLY A 94 5.08 9.22 -0.21
N THR A 95 4.24 8.19 -0.09
CA THR A 95 3.49 7.59 -1.19
C THR A 95 2.19 7.02 -0.63
N GLU A 96 1.47 6.21 -1.39
CA GLU A 96 0.21 5.63 -0.96
C GLU A 96 0.12 4.13 -1.28
N ILE A 97 -0.71 3.44 -0.51
CA ILE A 97 -1.15 2.09 -0.82
C ILE A 97 -2.64 2.07 -1.05
N SER A 98 -3.04 1.39 -2.11
CA SER A 98 -4.42 1.16 -2.50
C SER A 98 -4.53 -0.22 -3.14
N TYR A 99 -5.74 -0.62 -3.52
CA TYR A 99 -5.93 -1.91 -4.17
C TYR A 99 -5.28 -1.98 -5.57
N HIS A 100 -5.07 -0.83 -6.24
CA HIS A 100 -4.36 -0.74 -7.53
C HIS A 100 -2.89 -1.16 -7.43
N ASN A 101 -2.28 -0.93 -6.26
CA ASN A 101 -0.91 -1.29 -5.98
C ASN A 101 -0.81 -2.35 -4.87
N ALA A 102 -1.87 -3.15 -4.70
CA ALA A 102 -2.00 -4.08 -3.58
C ALA A 102 -0.74 -4.95 -3.41
N PRO A 103 -0.17 -4.99 -2.20
CA PRO A 103 0.96 -5.87 -1.92
C PRO A 103 0.53 -7.35 -1.95
N GLU A 104 1.46 -8.26 -1.75
CA GLU A 104 1.13 -9.65 -1.47
C GLU A 104 0.88 -9.85 0.02
N ARG A 105 1.67 -9.17 0.87
CA ARG A 105 1.63 -9.33 2.32
C ARG A 105 1.93 -8.05 3.07
N ILE A 106 1.27 -7.90 4.22
CA ILE A 106 1.53 -6.88 5.22
C ILE A 106 1.64 -7.54 6.58
N TYR A 107 2.68 -7.21 7.35
CA TYR A 107 2.88 -7.77 8.68
C TYR A 107 3.46 -6.73 9.64
N THR A 108 3.22 -6.98 10.92
CA THR A 108 3.76 -6.18 12.02
C THR A 108 5.29 -6.29 12.06
N LEU A 109 5.94 -5.39 12.82
CA LEU A 109 7.40 -5.45 13.00
C LEU A 109 7.87 -6.74 13.71
N ASN A 110 6.96 -7.46 14.38
CA ASN A 110 7.22 -8.74 15.02
C ASN A 110 6.93 -9.94 14.10
N GLY A 111 6.44 -9.71 12.88
CA GLY A 111 6.14 -10.75 11.89
C GLY A 111 4.73 -11.32 11.95
N GLU A 112 3.81 -10.72 12.71
CA GLU A 112 2.40 -11.14 12.73
C GLU A 112 1.70 -10.63 11.46
N MET A 113 0.87 -11.47 10.84
CA MET A 113 0.18 -11.11 9.60
C MET A 113 -0.92 -10.08 9.88
N VAL A 114 -0.92 -8.98 9.13
CA VAL A 114 -1.98 -7.98 9.10
C VAL A 114 -2.93 -8.25 7.94
N TRP A 115 -2.35 -8.59 6.77
CA TRP A 115 -3.11 -8.84 5.55
C TRP A 115 -2.31 -9.68 4.55
N GLU A 116 -2.99 -10.52 3.78
CA GLU A 116 -2.46 -11.31 2.66
C GLU A 116 -3.47 -11.32 1.52
N LYS A 117 -2.98 -11.27 0.29
CA LYS A 117 -3.78 -11.21 -0.95
C LYS A 117 -4.38 -12.55 -1.35
#